data_AF-Q49J14-F1
#
_entry.id   AF-Q49J14-F1
#
_cell.length_a   1.000
_cell.length_b   1.000
_cell.length_c   1.000
_cell.angle_alpha   90.00
_cell.angle_beta   90.00
_cell.angle_gamma   90.00
#
_symmetry.space_group_name_H-M   'P 1'
#
loop_
_entity.id
_entity.type
_entity.pdbx_description
1 polymer ?
#
loop_
_entity_poly.entity_id
_entity_poly.type
_entity_poly.pdbx_seq_one_letter_code
_entity_poly.pdbx_strand_id
1 'polypeptide(L)'
;MKDDLSQEQIDEILKVLDDILEEGPWDKSTFLRVIGKNITKIREDFVHHIESKQQGKAKKMTNLADRMALRSGQQEIYILLYSSEGGKLQSWERIIANLPLHTTSRPIYANEEDVKAAIRSKTNKINEAYVAVFVSQSDLLSVPEDKIPVDKLGKKLLTLKDKTLNLNNIRYFKHQSGIYRYSGGRLIKSSKENSSD
;
A
#
# COMPACT_ATOMS: atom_id res chain seq x y z
N MET A 1 10.95 -30.06 3.40
CA MET A 1 9.73 -30.19 4.24
C MET A 1 8.80 -29.05 3.91
N LYS A 2 7.49 -29.31 3.78
CA LYS A 2 6.48 -28.31 3.45
C LYS A 2 6.19 -27.47 4.71
N ASP A 3 6.95 -26.38 4.91
CA ASP A 3 6.84 -25.52 6.11
C ASP A 3 5.80 -24.39 5.98
N ASP A 4 4.93 -24.45 4.97
CA ASP A 4 3.81 -23.52 4.81
C ASP A 4 2.51 -24.23 5.19
N LEU A 5 1.95 -23.86 6.35
CA LEU A 5 0.60 -24.24 6.77
C LEU A 5 -0.41 -23.72 5.74
N SER A 6 -1.35 -24.55 5.31
CA SER A 6 -2.45 -24.10 4.45
C SER A 6 -3.43 -23.21 5.24
N GLN A 7 -4.21 -22.40 4.53
CA GLN A 7 -5.22 -21.56 5.18
C GLN A 7 -6.27 -22.40 5.93
N GLU A 8 -6.62 -23.56 5.36
CA GLU A 8 -7.53 -24.52 6.00
C GLU A 8 -6.97 -25.05 7.33
N GLN A 9 -5.66 -25.33 7.41
CA GLN A 9 -5.01 -25.77 8.65
C GLN A 9 -4.95 -24.65 9.70
N ILE A 10 -4.77 -23.40 9.27
CA ILE A 10 -4.79 -22.25 10.16
C ILE A 10 -6.17 -22.07 10.79
N ASP A 11 -7.21 -22.14 9.97
CA ASP A 11 -8.58 -21.95 10.42
C ASP A 11 -9.03 -23.11 11.33
N GLU A 12 -8.58 -24.34 11.05
CA GLU A 12 -8.83 -25.52 11.89
C GLU A 12 -8.14 -25.40 13.26
N ILE A 13 -6.87 -24.96 13.30
CA ILE A 13 -6.14 -24.75 14.57
C ILE A 13 -6.80 -23.64 15.39
N LEU A 14 -7.20 -22.53 14.77
CA LEU A 14 -7.88 -21.43 15.47
C LEU A 14 -9.23 -21.88 16.03
N LYS A 15 -10.00 -22.64 15.25
CA LYS A 15 -11.28 -23.19 15.69
C LYS A 15 -11.10 -24.09 16.92
N VAL A 16 -10.12 -24.99 16.90
CA VAL A 16 -9.83 -25.87 18.05
C VAL A 16 -9.44 -25.05 19.30
N LEU A 17 -8.64 -23.99 19.13
CA LEU A 17 -8.28 -23.10 20.25
C LEU A 17 -9.49 -22.32 20.80
N ASP A 18 -10.40 -21.90 19.92
CA ASP A 18 -11.65 -21.22 20.29
C ASP A 18 -12.61 -22.17 21.02
N ASP A 19 -12.81 -23.38 20.49
CA ASP A 19 -13.66 -24.41 21.10
C ASP A 19 -13.13 -24.78 22.52
N ILE A 20 -11.81 -24.92 22.68
CA ILE A 20 -11.19 -25.18 24.00
C ILE A 20 -11.43 -24.00 24.96
N LEU A 21 -11.33 -22.76 24.50
CA LEU A 21 -11.55 -21.57 25.33
C LEU A 21 -13.02 -21.41 25.72
N GLU A 22 -13.97 -21.77 24.85
CA GLU A 22 -15.41 -21.68 25.11
C GLU A 22 -15.93 -22.82 26.00
N GLU A 23 -15.51 -24.07 25.75
CA GLU A 23 -16.04 -25.24 26.44
C GLU A 23 -15.34 -25.53 27.77
N GLY A 24 -14.18 -24.93 28.00
CA GLY A 24 -13.33 -25.28 29.14
C GLY A 24 -13.77 -24.66 30.48
N PRO A 25 -13.58 -25.37 31.61
CA PRO A 25 -13.99 -24.93 32.95
C PRO A 25 -13.02 -23.90 33.57
N TRP A 26 -12.61 -22.88 32.82
CA TRP A 26 -11.54 -21.95 33.18
C TRP A 26 -11.84 -21.11 34.42
N ASP A 27 -13.12 -20.89 34.73
CA ASP A 27 -13.55 -20.13 35.91
C ASP A 27 -13.82 -20.99 37.14
N LYS A 28 -13.63 -22.31 37.07
CA LYS A 28 -13.92 -23.23 38.18
C LYS A 28 -12.81 -23.31 39.23
N SER A 29 -11.60 -22.85 38.91
CA SER A 29 -10.45 -22.83 39.84
C SER A 29 -9.46 -21.74 39.47
N THR A 30 -8.78 -21.15 40.45
CA THR A 30 -7.67 -20.20 40.22
C THR A 30 -6.57 -20.80 39.35
N PHE A 31 -6.31 -22.11 39.48
CA PHE A 31 -5.37 -22.82 38.62
C PHE A 31 -5.86 -22.90 37.17
N LEU A 32 -7.13 -23.27 36.95
CA LEU A 32 -7.74 -23.36 35.62
C LEU A 32 -7.84 -21.98 34.96
N ARG A 33 -8.04 -20.92 35.74
CA ARG A 33 -8.05 -19.54 35.23
C ARG A 33 -6.69 -19.12 34.69
N VAL A 34 -5.60 -19.57 35.31
CA VAL A 34 -4.23 -19.35 34.80
C VAL A 34 -3.99 -20.14 33.52
N ILE A 35 -4.45 -21.39 33.47
CA ILE A 35 -4.36 -22.22 32.26
C ILE A 35 -5.14 -21.57 31.10
N GLY A 36 -6.38 -21.12 31.34
CA GLY A 36 -7.19 -20.42 30.33
C GLY A 36 -6.48 -19.18 29.77
N LYS A 37 -5.91 -18.34 30.64
CA LYS A 37 -5.10 -17.17 30.22
C LYS A 37 -3.89 -17.56 29.37
N ASN A 38 -3.23 -18.66 29.68
CA ASN A 38 -2.09 -19.14 28.89
C ASN A 38 -2.54 -19.61 27.50
N ILE A 39 -3.70 -20.29 27.40
CA ILE A 39 -4.27 -20.72 26.11
C ILE A 39 -4.68 -19.50 25.27
N THR A 40 -5.29 -18.49 25.89
CA THR A 40 -5.61 -17.21 25.22
C THR A 40 -4.35 -16.58 24.66
N LYS A 41 -3.26 -16.54 25.44
CA LYS A 41 -1.98 -16.00 24.99
C LYS A 41 -1.39 -16.78 23.81
N ILE A 42 -1.45 -18.12 23.85
CA ILE A 42 -0.99 -18.98 22.75
C ILE A 42 -1.77 -18.69 21.46
N ARG A 43 -3.08 -18.49 21.56
CA ARG A 43 -3.93 -18.10 20.43
C ARG A 43 -3.53 -16.74 19.86
N GLU A 44 -3.35 -15.74 20.73
CA GLU A 44 -2.92 -14.40 20.34
C GLU A 44 -1.55 -14.41 19.64
N ASP A 45 -0.58 -15.14 20.22
CA ASP A 45 0.76 -15.31 19.65
C ASP A 45 0.70 -16.00 18.27
N PHE A 46 -0.20 -16.99 18.10
CA PHE A 46 -0.40 -17.70 16.84
C PHE A 46 -0.99 -16.80 15.74
N VAL A 47 -2.03 -16.02 16.06
CA VAL A 47 -2.61 -15.02 15.15
C VAL A 47 -1.55 -14.02 14.72
N HIS A 48 -0.78 -13.49 15.67
CA HIS A 48 0.30 -12.54 15.39
C HIS A 48 1.41 -13.15 14.50
N HIS A 49 1.73 -14.42 14.68
CA HIS A 49 2.71 -15.13 13.83
C HIS A 49 2.21 -15.33 12.39
N ILE A 50 0.92 -15.59 12.19
CA ILE A 50 0.31 -15.70 10.86
C ILE A 50 0.27 -14.34 10.17
N GLU A 51 -0.18 -13.29 10.86
CA GLU A 51 -0.25 -11.93 10.33
C GLU A 51 1.13 -11.42 9.90
N SER A 52 2.15 -11.62 10.74
CA SER A 52 3.54 -11.25 10.41
C SER A 52 4.11 -12.02 9.22
N LYS A 53 3.80 -13.32 9.07
CA LYS A 53 4.15 -14.10 7.85
C LYS A 53 3.45 -13.57 6.60
N GLN A 54 2.18 -13.17 6.68
CA GLN A 54 1.44 -12.59 5.55
C GLN A 54 1.96 -11.20 5.16
N GLN A 55 2.37 -10.37 6.12
CA GLN A 55 3.06 -9.09 5.87
C GLN A 55 4.42 -9.31 5.18
N GLY A 56 5.18 -10.32 5.59
CA GLY A 56 6.42 -10.73 4.93
C GLY A 56 6.22 -11.21 3.49
N LYS A 57 5.13 -11.93 3.19
CA LYS A 57 4.77 -12.35 1.82
C LYS A 57 4.36 -11.17 0.94
N ALA A 58 3.61 -10.20 1.46
CA ALA A 58 3.26 -8.98 0.74
C ALA A 58 4.52 -8.16 0.38
N LYS A 59 5.41 -7.90 1.34
CA LYS A 59 6.68 -7.17 1.09
C LYS A 59 7.64 -7.93 0.15
N LYS A 60 7.61 -9.28 0.17
CA LYS A 60 8.33 -10.10 -0.81
C LYS A 60 7.70 -10.04 -2.21
N MET A 61 6.38 -9.99 -2.31
CA MET A 61 5.67 -9.84 -3.59
C MET A 61 5.89 -8.45 -4.22
N THR A 62 5.93 -7.37 -3.41
CA THR A 62 6.30 -6.04 -3.91
C THR A 62 7.73 -6.05 -4.44
N ASN A 63 8.67 -6.59 -3.67
CA ASN A 63 10.07 -6.74 -4.10
C ASN A 63 10.25 -7.70 -5.30
N LEU A 64 9.30 -8.61 -5.55
CA LEU A 64 9.30 -9.47 -6.74
C LEU A 64 8.71 -8.73 -7.94
N ALA A 65 7.60 -8.02 -7.76
CA ALA A 65 6.98 -7.16 -8.77
C ALA A 65 7.95 -6.06 -9.24
N ASP A 66 8.65 -5.40 -8.31
CA ASP A 66 9.65 -4.38 -8.62
C ASP A 66 10.84 -4.99 -9.39
N ARG A 67 11.29 -6.19 -9.00
CA ARG A 67 12.36 -6.91 -9.72
C ARG A 67 11.91 -7.40 -11.10
N MET A 68 10.65 -7.80 -11.26
CA MET A 68 10.08 -8.18 -12.55
C MET A 68 9.88 -6.96 -13.44
N ALA A 69 9.41 -5.84 -12.86
CA ALA A 69 9.28 -4.55 -13.53
C ALA A 69 10.64 -4.10 -14.07
N LEU A 70 11.69 -4.05 -13.23
CA LEU A 70 13.04 -3.70 -13.67
C LEU A 70 13.54 -4.61 -14.81
N ARG A 71 13.30 -5.92 -14.74
CA ARG A 71 13.68 -6.87 -15.80
C ARG A 71 12.87 -6.68 -17.10
N SER A 72 11.67 -6.14 -17.00
CA SER A 72 10.79 -5.82 -18.13
C SER A 72 10.95 -4.38 -18.67
N GLY A 73 11.93 -3.62 -18.17
CA GLY A 73 12.10 -2.22 -18.54
C GLY A 73 10.97 -1.31 -18.04
N GLN A 74 10.26 -1.73 -16.99
CA GLN A 74 9.26 -0.93 -16.28
C GLN A 74 9.85 -0.38 -14.98
N GLN A 75 9.41 0.84 -14.63
CA GLN A 75 9.77 1.52 -13.41
C GLN A 75 8.49 2.00 -12.72
N GLU A 76 8.43 1.80 -11.41
CA GLU A 76 7.40 2.41 -10.59
C GLU A 76 7.72 3.89 -10.37
N ILE A 77 6.73 4.75 -10.60
CA ILE A 77 6.81 6.18 -10.37
C ILE A 77 5.66 6.64 -9.48
N TYR A 78 5.84 7.79 -8.85
CA TYR A 78 4.91 8.34 -7.88
C TYR A 78 4.44 9.72 -8.33
N ILE A 79 3.15 9.88 -8.60
CA ILE A 79 2.59 11.12 -9.14
C ILE A 79 1.80 11.82 -8.06
N LEU A 80 2.19 13.05 -7.72
CA LEU A 80 1.50 13.89 -6.75
C LEU A 80 0.17 14.41 -7.34
N LEU A 81 -0.91 14.26 -6.59
CA LEU A 81 -2.26 14.67 -6.95
C LEU A 81 -2.79 15.68 -5.95
N TYR A 82 -3.47 16.70 -6.48
CA TYR A 82 -4.19 17.71 -5.71
C TYR A 82 -5.67 17.70 -6.07
N SER A 83 -6.54 17.81 -5.06
CA SER A 83 -7.98 18.04 -5.19
C SER A 83 -8.41 19.16 -4.26
N SER A 84 -9.19 20.13 -4.75
CA SER A 84 -9.82 21.14 -3.90
C SER A 84 -10.90 20.53 -2.99
N GLU A 85 -11.49 19.39 -3.40
CA GLU A 85 -12.49 18.63 -2.66
C GLU A 85 -11.93 17.30 -2.14
N GLY A 86 -10.72 17.32 -1.56
CA GLY A 86 -10.00 16.11 -1.18
C GLY A 86 -10.70 15.20 -0.15
N GLY A 87 -11.66 15.73 0.60
CA GLY A 87 -12.53 14.92 1.46
C GLY A 87 -13.52 14.01 0.70
N LYS A 88 -13.78 14.28 -0.59
CA LYS A 88 -14.72 13.50 -1.42
C LYS A 88 -13.96 12.54 -2.33
N LEU A 89 -14.16 11.24 -2.13
CA LEU A 89 -13.49 10.19 -2.91
C LEU A 89 -13.78 10.27 -4.41
N GLN A 90 -14.98 10.72 -4.79
CA GLN A 90 -15.39 10.89 -6.19
C GLN A 90 -14.56 11.94 -6.93
N SER A 91 -14.04 12.95 -6.20
CA SER A 91 -13.15 13.95 -6.79
C SER A 91 -11.82 13.31 -7.23
N TRP A 92 -11.30 12.40 -6.40
CA TRP A 92 -10.09 11.64 -6.68
C TRP A 92 -10.29 10.66 -7.84
N GLU A 93 -11.44 9.98 -7.91
CA GLU A 93 -11.79 9.11 -9.04
C GLU A 93 -11.75 9.87 -10.37
N ARG A 94 -12.30 11.09 -10.41
CA ARG A 94 -12.26 11.95 -11.59
C ARG A 94 -10.84 12.41 -11.94
N ILE A 95 -10.03 12.76 -10.94
CA ILE A 95 -8.64 13.16 -11.14
C ILE A 95 -7.83 12.01 -11.73
N ILE A 96 -7.97 10.80 -11.19
CA ILE A 96 -7.26 9.61 -11.66
C ILE A 96 -7.73 9.22 -13.06
N ALA A 97 -9.03 9.24 -13.34
CA ALA A 97 -9.57 8.94 -14.67
C ALA A 97 -8.99 9.86 -15.77
N ASN A 98 -8.74 11.14 -15.44
CA ASN A 98 -8.18 12.12 -16.37
C ASN A 98 -6.65 12.25 -16.25
N LEU A 99 -6.00 11.40 -15.47
CA LEU A 99 -4.55 11.46 -15.25
C LEU A 99 -3.77 11.42 -16.58
N PRO A 100 -4.03 10.50 -17.54
CA PRO A 100 -3.24 10.42 -18.78
C PRO A 100 -3.31 11.68 -19.66
N LEU A 101 -4.31 12.55 -19.44
CA LEU A 101 -4.49 13.81 -20.17
C LEU A 101 -3.77 14.99 -19.50
N HIS A 102 -3.45 14.90 -18.21
CA HIS A 102 -2.99 16.04 -17.39
C HIS A 102 -1.79 15.68 -16.50
N THR A 103 -0.90 14.80 -16.97
CA THR A 103 0.26 14.36 -16.21
C THR A 103 1.45 15.30 -16.30
N THR A 104 1.59 16.06 -17.38
CA THR A 104 2.71 16.98 -17.59
C THR A 104 2.78 18.12 -16.57
N SER A 105 1.64 18.52 -16.00
CA SER A 105 1.57 19.61 -15.02
C SER A 105 1.68 19.13 -13.57
N ARG A 106 2.02 17.85 -13.34
CA ARG A 106 2.04 17.25 -12.00
C ARG A 106 3.46 16.80 -11.63
N PRO A 107 3.92 17.03 -10.39
CA PRO A 107 5.19 16.50 -9.94
C PRO A 107 5.21 14.96 -9.96
N ILE A 108 6.24 14.40 -10.59
CA ILE A 108 6.46 12.96 -10.69
C ILE A 108 7.79 12.64 -9.99
N TYR A 109 7.77 11.67 -9.09
CA TYR A 109 8.91 11.26 -8.29
C TYR A 109 9.32 9.83 -8.63
N ALA A 110 10.62 9.55 -8.54
CA ALA A 110 11.16 8.19 -8.65
C ALA A 110 10.99 7.39 -7.35
N ASN A 111 11.01 8.08 -6.19
CA ASN A 111 10.93 7.43 -4.87
C ASN A 111 9.64 7.83 -4.13
N GLU A 112 9.05 6.88 -3.42
CA GLU A 112 7.85 7.09 -2.62
C GLU A 112 8.09 8.08 -1.47
N GLU A 113 9.28 8.04 -0.86
CA GLU A 113 9.62 8.89 0.27
C GLU A 113 9.69 10.38 -0.11
N ASP A 114 10.06 10.69 -1.35
CA ASP A 114 10.12 12.06 -1.84
C ASP A 114 8.70 12.65 -2.01
N VAL A 115 7.75 11.87 -2.55
CA VAL A 115 6.34 12.33 -2.64
C VAL A 115 5.69 12.44 -1.26
N LYS A 116 6.00 11.52 -0.34
CA LYS A 116 5.54 11.61 1.05
C LYS A 116 6.08 12.86 1.75
N ALA A 117 7.37 13.18 1.55
CA ALA A 117 7.97 14.40 2.07
C ALA A 117 7.29 15.65 1.49
N ALA A 118 7.02 15.64 0.19
CA ALA A 118 6.30 16.72 -0.48
C ALA A 118 4.89 16.92 0.13
N ILE A 119 4.12 15.85 0.35
CA ILE A 119 2.79 15.93 0.99
C ILE A 119 2.89 16.41 2.45
N ARG A 120 3.88 15.93 3.21
CA ARG A 120 4.10 16.34 4.61
C ARG A 120 4.36 17.84 4.74
N SER A 121 4.97 18.46 3.72
CA SER A 121 5.24 19.91 3.67
C SER A 121 4.00 20.78 3.40
N LYS A 122 2.86 20.18 3.02
CA LYS A 122 1.64 20.91 2.66
C LYS A 122 0.81 21.24 3.89
N THR A 123 0.19 22.42 3.86
CA THR A 123 -0.71 22.89 4.93
C THR A 123 -1.97 22.03 5.02
N ASN A 124 -2.62 21.75 3.88
CA ASN A 124 -3.87 20.99 3.87
C ASN A 124 -3.66 19.59 3.27
N LYS A 125 -3.29 18.64 4.13
CA LYS A 125 -2.97 17.26 3.74
C LYS A 125 -4.16 16.48 3.18
N ILE A 126 -5.39 16.86 3.53
CA ILE A 126 -6.60 16.20 3.00
C ILE A 126 -6.79 16.45 1.50
N ASN A 127 -6.19 17.51 0.97
CA ASN A 127 -6.27 17.89 -0.44
C ASN A 127 -5.13 17.30 -1.27
N GLU A 128 -4.29 16.47 -0.66
CA GLU A 128 -3.06 15.94 -1.24
C GLU A 128 -3.10 14.42 -1.20
N ALA A 129 -2.74 13.80 -2.31
CA ALA A 129 -2.68 12.36 -2.46
C ALA A 129 -1.62 12.00 -3.51
N TYR A 130 -1.31 10.71 -3.66
CA TYR A 130 -0.48 10.27 -4.78
C TYR A 130 -0.93 8.91 -5.32
N VAL A 131 -0.52 8.64 -6.55
CA VAL A 131 -0.64 7.31 -7.17
C VAL A 131 0.73 6.72 -7.40
N ALA A 132 0.84 5.41 -7.19
CA ALA A 132 1.97 4.60 -7.62
C ALA A 132 1.57 3.88 -8.92
N VAL A 133 2.37 4.05 -9.97
CA VAL A 133 2.08 3.52 -11.32
C VAL A 133 3.33 3.00 -11.98
N PHE A 134 3.21 1.89 -12.70
CA PHE A 134 4.30 1.34 -13.52
C PHE A 134 4.29 1.96 -14.92
N VAL A 135 5.42 2.52 -15.33
CA VAL A 135 5.66 3.08 -16.68
C VAL A 135 6.87 2.42 -17.31
N SER A 136 6.98 2.45 -18.64
CA SER A 136 8.22 2.02 -19.30
C SER A 136 9.33 3.03 -19.02
N GLN A 137 10.54 2.55 -18.76
CA GLN A 137 11.73 3.41 -18.67
C GLN A 137 11.98 4.15 -19.99
N SER A 138 11.58 3.59 -21.12
CA SER A 138 11.68 4.24 -22.43
C SER A 138 10.72 5.42 -22.61
N ASP A 139 9.70 5.53 -21.75
CA ASP A 139 8.74 6.65 -21.73
C ASP A 139 9.21 7.80 -20.85
N LEU A 140 10.24 7.59 -20.03
CA LEU A 140 10.88 8.64 -19.24
C LEU A 140 11.79 9.47 -20.14
N LEU A 141 11.65 10.79 -20.09
CA LEU A 141 12.52 11.71 -20.80
C LEU A 141 13.83 11.85 -20.03
N SER A 142 14.94 11.53 -20.71
CA SER A 142 16.28 11.78 -20.19
C SER A 142 16.57 13.27 -20.27
N VAL A 143 16.61 13.92 -19.11
CA VAL A 143 16.95 15.34 -18.97
C VAL A 143 18.38 15.41 -18.41
N PRO A 144 19.28 16.24 -18.99
CA PRO A 144 20.62 16.44 -18.44
C PRO A 144 20.54 16.91 -16.97
N GLU A 145 21.49 16.48 -16.13
CA GLU A 145 21.43 16.70 -14.68
C GLU A 145 21.19 18.16 -14.29
N ASP A 146 21.85 19.09 -14.98
CA ASP A 146 21.75 20.54 -14.74
C ASP A 146 20.36 21.13 -15.06
N LYS A 147 19.53 20.39 -15.79
CA LYS A 147 18.20 20.81 -16.25
C LYS A 147 17.07 20.00 -15.61
N ILE A 148 17.38 19.07 -14.71
CA ILE A 148 16.34 18.27 -14.04
C ILE A 148 15.51 19.22 -13.16
N PRO A 149 14.17 19.28 -13.36
CA PRO A 149 13.32 20.07 -12.50
C PRO A 149 13.39 19.56 -11.07
N VAL A 150 13.44 20.48 -10.11
CA VAL A 150 13.42 20.15 -8.68
C VAL A 150 12.17 20.71 -8.02
N ASP A 151 11.67 20.02 -7.01
CA ASP A 151 10.60 20.54 -6.17
C ASP A 151 11.11 21.56 -5.13
N LYS A 152 10.20 22.07 -4.30
CA LYS A 152 10.53 23.05 -3.25
C LYS A 152 11.48 22.52 -2.17
N LEU A 153 11.63 21.20 -2.06
CA LEU A 153 12.52 20.52 -1.12
C LEU A 153 13.83 20.09 -1.79
N GLY A 154 14.08 20.51 -3.04
CA GLY A 154 15.27 20.17 -3.82
C GLY A 154 15.27 18.74 -4.37
N LYS A 155 14.11 18.06 -4.39
CA LYS A 155 14.00 16.69 -4.90
C LYS A 155 13.84 16.69 -6.41
N LYS A 156 14.63 15.84 -7.09
CA LYS A 156 14.61 15.65 -8.54
C LYS A 156 13.24 15.10 -9.00
N LEU A 157 12.64 15.74 -10.00
CA LEU A 157 11.40 15.31 -10.62
C LEU A 157 11.66 14.58 -11.94
N LEU A 158 10.86 13.56 -12.21
CA LEU A 158 10.86 12.85 -13.47
C LEU A 158 10.00 13.60 -14.50
N THR A 159 10.42 13.54 -15.76
CA THR A 159 9.62 14.03 -16.88
C THR A 159 9.20 12.84 -17.73
N LEU A 160 7.91 12.75 -18.05
CA LEU A 160 7.32 11.66 -18.80
C LEU A 160 6.87 12.16 -20.18
N LYS A 161 6.98 11.33 -21.22
CA LYS A 161 6.38 11.62 -22.54
C LYS A 161 4.85 11.72 -22.43
N ASP A 162 4.26 12.52 -23.32
CA ASP A 162 2.81 12.69 -23.39
C ASP A 162 2.08 11.36 -23.65
N LYS A 163 0.93 11.18 -22.99
CA LYS A 163 -0.02 10.06 -23.18
C LYS A 163 0.56 8.65 -22.96
N THR A 164 1.63 8.51 -22.19
CA THR A 164 2.27 7.21 -21.90
C THR A 164 1.71 6.51 -20.66
N LEU A 165 0.88 7.19 -19.86
CA LEU A 165 0.31 6.60 -18.65
C LEU A 165 -0.91 5.74 -18.94
N ASN A 166 -0.83 4.49 -18.46
CA ASN A 166 -1.93 3.54 -18.50
C ASN A 166 -2.52 3.37 -17.11
N LEU A 167 -3.83 3.61 -16.97
CA LEU A 167 -4.56 3.48 -15.71
C LEU A 167 -4.56 2.04 -15.17
N ASN A 168 -4.45 1.04 -16.05
CA ASN A 168 -4.38 -0.37 -15.65
C ASN A 168 -3.07 -0.71 -14.92
N ASN A 169 -2.04 0.14 -15.05
CA ASN A 169 -0.75 -0.04 -14.38
C ASN A 169 -0.69 0.68 -13.02
N ILE A 170 -1.79 1.30 -12.59
CA ILE A 170 -1.86 1.89 -11.25
C ILE A 170 -1.85 0.76 -10.23
N ARG A 171 -0.81 0.73 -9.41
CA ARG A 171 -0.66 -0.26 -8.34
C ARG A 171 -1.54 0.09 -7.16
N TYR A 172 -1.50 1.35 -6.72
CA TYR A 172 -2.35 1.86 -5.64
C TYR A 172 -2.44 3.39 -5.68
N PHE A 173 -3.48 3.91 -5.02
CA PHE A 173 -3.67 5.31 -4.68
C PHE A 173 -3.58 5.46 -3.17
N LYS A 174 -2.78 6.41 -2.68
CA LYS A 174 -2.68 6.71 -1.25
C LYS A 174 -3.20 8.11 -0.96
N HIS A 175 -4.13 8.16 -0.01
CA HIS A 175 -4.71 9.38 0.54
C HIS A 175 -4.70 9.29 2.07
N GLN A 176 -4.92 10.41 2.76
CA GLN A 176 -4.96 10.45 4.22
C GLN A 176 -5.98 9.47 4.82
N SER A 177 -7.09 9.18 4.11
CA SER A 177 -8.11 8.22 4.55
C SER A 177 -7.75 6.74 4.37
N GLY A 178 -6.62 6.44 3.73
CA GLY A 178 -6.07 5.10 3.53
C GLY A 178 -5.54 4.84 2.12
N ILE A 179 -5.18 3.59 1.87
CA ILE A 179 -4.77 3.10 0.55
C ILE A 179 -5.98 2.51 -0.20
N TYR A 180 -6.05 2.81 -1.50
CA TYR A 180 -7.12 2.38 -2.40
C TYR A 180 -6.54 1.74 -3.65
N ARG A 181 -7.30 0.83 -4.24
CA ARG A 181 -7.06 0.28 -5.58
C ARG A 181 -8.03 0.93 -6.56
N TYR A 182 -7.51 1.35 -7.71
CA TYR A 182 -8.33 1.87 -8.80
C TYR A 182 -8.81 0.70 -9.68
N SER A 183 -10.13 0.55 -9.83
CA SER A 183 -10.74 -0.51 -10.64
C SER A 183 -12.08 -0.05 -11.20
N GLY A 184 -12.29 -0.21 -12.51
CA GLY A 184 -13.57 0.14 -13.16
C GLY A 184 -13.99 1.59 -12.96
N GLY A 185 -13.03 2.52 -12.91
CA GLY A 185 -13.30 3.94 -12.69
C GLY A 185 -13.51 4.33 -11.21
N ARG A 186 -13.44 3.39 -10.27
CA ARG A 186 -13.71 3.62 -8.85
C ARG A 186 -12.52 3.31 -7.95
N LEU A 187 -12.47 3.98 -6.81
CA LEU A 187 -11.49 3.74 -5.75
C LEU A 187 -12.08 2.79 -4.69
N ILE A 188 -11.51 1.60 -4.62
CA ILE A 188 -11.89 0.57 -3.66
C ILE A 188 -10.86 0.56 -2.53
N LYS A 189 -11.30 0.79 -1.29
CA LYS A 189 -10.39 0.80 -0.14
C LYS A 189 -9.73 -0.57 0.01
N SER A 190 -8.40 -0.58 0.08
CA SER A 190 -7.65 -1.80 0.38
C SER A 190 -7.85 -2.11 1.86
N SER A 191 -8.27 -3.33 2.19
CA SER A 191 -8.42 -3.80 3.57
C SER A 191 -7.10 -3.95 4.32
N LYS A 192 -5.96 -3.64 3.68
CA LYS A 192 -4.62 -3.73 4.24
C LYS A 192 -4.06 -2.34 4.57
N GLU A 193 -4.46 -1.80 5.71
CA GLU A 193 -3.63 -0.86 6.50
C GLU A 193 -4.22 -0.75 7.92
N ASN A 194 -3.62 -1.48 8.87
CA ASN A 194 -3.54 -1.00 10.24
C ASN A 194 -2.11 -0.50 10.45
N SER A 195 -2.03 0.83 10.62
CA SER A 195 -1.07 1.60 11.40
C SER A 195 0.41 1.25 11.34
N SER A 196 1.19 2.14 10.74
CA SER A 196 2.49 2.55 11.30
C SER A 196 2.64 4.04 11.03
N ASP A 197 2.17 4.85 11.98
CA ASP A 197 2.75 6.16 12.26
C ASP A 197 4.06 5.96 13.03
#